data_AF-A0AAN9YY86-F1
#
_entry.id   AF-A0AAN9YY86-F1
#
_cell.length_a   1.000
_cell.length_b   1.000
_cell.length_c   1.000
_cell.angle_alpha   90.00
_cell.angle_beta   90.00
_cell.angle_gamma   90.00
#
_symmetry.space_group_name_H-M   'P 1'
#
loop_
_entity.id
_entity.type
_entity.pdbx_description
1 polymer ?
#
loop_
_entity_poly.entity_id
_entity_poly.type
_entity_poly.pdbx_seq_one_letter_code
_entity_poly.pdbx_strand_id
1 'polypeptide(L)'
;MAAVAALVVVACCVGLLPSNALAAARPPAAESKHATDAPSTTVAAGPAPNFTAIMEQCNETYRIDMKLLQELNNTGSFREEKDETPMCYLHCVFDKGELMDTDGTFNVVRVKDMYRTGAESESRRAQMDDMVAMCILQRDETDHCRRVYGFVSCLMTETRKSTACRQDNQKLCRPPTESSENTQ
;
A
#
# COMPACT_ATOMS: atom_id res chain seq x y z
N MET A 1 20.23 3.39 -50.23
CA MET A 1 21.67 3.40 -49.92
C MET A 1 21.88 4.26 -48.68
N ALA A 2 22.62 3.73 -47.69
CA ALA A 2 23.20 4.37 -46.50
C ALA A 2 22.25 5.19 -45.59
N ALA A 3 21.87 4.75 -44.38
CA ALA A 3 22.64 4.35 -43.19
C ALA A 3 23.58 5.46 -42.66
N VAL A 4 23.17 6.14 -41.57
CA VAL A 4 24.08 6.59 -40.51
C VAL A 4 23.36 6.42 -39.18
N ALA A 5 23.70 5.32 -38.50
CA ALA A 5 23.37 5.09 -37.11
C ALA A 5 24.30 5.93 -36.22
N ALA A 6 23.74 6.79 -35.38
CA ALA A 6 24.50 7.47 -34.33
C ALA A 6 24.53 6.56 -33.09
N LEU A 7 25.69 5.95 -32.87
CA LEU A 7 26.04 5.22 -31.67
C LEU A 7 26.23 6.23 -30.52
N VAL A 8 25.33 6.26 -29.55
CA VAL A 8 25.59 6.90 -28.25
C VAL A 8 26.20 5.84 -27.34
N VAL A 9 27.52 5.91 -27.18
CA VAL A 9 28.27 5.12 -26.20
C VAL A 9 27.94 5.68 -24.81
N VAL A 10 26.98 5.06 -24.13
CA VAL A 10 26.75 5.29 -22.70
C VAL A 10 27.85 4.54 -21.94
N ALA A 11 28.84 5.29 -21.49
CA ALA A 11 29.87 4.82 -20.58
C ALA A 11 29.23 4.47 -19.22
N CYS A 12 28.82 3.21 -19.08
CA CYS A 12 28.51 2.63 -17.78
C CYS A 12 29.77 2.66 -16.92
N CYS A 13 29.70 3.44 -15.84
CA CYS A 13 30.60 3.36 -14.70
C CYS A 13 30.52 1.95 -14.09
N VAL A 14 31.30 1.01 -14.64
CA VAL A 14 31.61 -0.26 -13.98
C VAL A 14 32.66 0.07 -12.91
N GLY A 15 32.17 0.46 -11.74
CA GLY A 15 32.95 0.51 -10.53
C GLY A 15 33.41 -0.90 -10.17
N LEU A 16 34.65 -1.20 -10.48
CA LEU A 16 35.39 -2.34 -9.95
C LEU A 16 35.70 -2.08 -8.47
N LEU A 17 35.13 -2.89 -7.58
CA LEU A 17 35.67 -3.07 -6.23
C LEU A 17 35.95 -4.56 -6.00
N PRO A 18 37.16 -4.95 -5.57
CA PRO A 18 37.43 -6.30 -5.13
C PRO A 18 37.08 -6.42 -3.64
N SER A 19 36.29 -7.44 -3.26
CA SER A 19 36.17 -7.86 -1.87
C SER A 19 36.87 -9.20 -1.71
N ASN A 20 38.10 -9.14 -1.19
CA ASN A 20 38.82 -10.30 -0.69
C ASN A 20 38.39 -10.62 0.76
N ALA A 21 38.53 -11.90 1.06
CA ALA A 21 38.05 -12.63 2.21
C ALA A 21 38.63 -12.22 3.59
N LEU A 22 37.77 -12.38 4.60
CA LEU A 22 37.96 -13.13 5.85
C LEU A 22 39.20 -12.85 6.73
N ALA A 23 38.97 -12.35 7.94
CA ALA A 23 39.78 -12.71 9.11
C ALA A 23 38.96 -12.61 10.41
N ALA A 24 39.03 -13.66 11.20
CA ALA A 24 38.36 -13.88 12.46
C ALA A 24 38.94 -13.04 13.61
N ALA A 25 38.09 -12.67 14.57
CA ALA A 25 38.50 -12.47 15.96
C ALA A 25 37.29 -12.66 16.89
N ARG A 26 37.36 -13.70 17.74
CA ARG A 26 36.44 -13.96 18.84
C ARG A 26 37.21 -13.78 20.14
N PRO A 27 36.71 -13.02 21.12
CA PRO A 27 37.12 -13.18 22.51
C PRO A 27 35.92 -13.54 23.42
N PRO A 28 36.19 -13.93 24.68
CA PRO A 28 35.48 -15.02 25.34
C PRO A 28 34.24 -14.61 26.15
N ALA A 29 33.49 -15.65 26.50
CA ALA A 29 32.38 -15.64 27.43
C ALA A 29 32.70 -14.90 28.73
N ALA A 30 31.81 -13.99 29.12
CA ALA A 30 31.67 -13.53 30.48
C ALA A 30 30.23 -13.83 30.93
N GLU A 31 30.13 -14.73 31.89
CA GLU A 31 28.94 -15.12 32.63
C GLU A 31 28.50 -13.92 33.50
N SER A 32 27.25 -13.47 33.39
CA SER A 32 26.63 -12.61 34.41
C SER A 32 25.17 -13.02 34.60
N LYS A 33 24.85 -13.28 35.86
CA LYS A 33 23.60 -13.85 36.34
C LYS A 33 22.60 -12.74 36.70
N HIS A 34 21.33 -13.08 36.52
CA HIS A 34 20.12 -12.51 37.14
C HIS A 34 19.44 -11.27 36.53
N ALA A 35 18.31 -11.58 35.86
CA ALA A 35 16.96 -11.08 36.10
C ALA A 35 16.67 -9.57 35.92
N THR A 36 15.86 -9.27 34.90
CA THR A 36 14.50 -8.76 35.10
C THR A 36 13.70 -9.01 33.82
N ASP A 37 12.62 -9.77 33.94
CA ASP A 37 11.61 -9.99 32.91
C ASP A 37 11.05 -8.67 32.39
N ALA A 38 11.26 -8.40 31.10
CA ALA A 38 10.40 -7.54 30.31
C ALA A 38 10.01 -8.35 29.07
N PRO A 39 8.72 -8.54 28.76
CA PRO A 39 8.34 -9.13 27.49
C PRO A 39 8.67 -8.12 26.40
N SER A 40 9.85 -8.28 25.81
CA SER A 40 10.18 -7.71 24.51
C SER A 40 9.35 -8.49 23.50
N THR A 41 8.08 -8.13 23.36
CA THR A 41 7.22 -8.66 22.31
C THR A 41 7.71 -8.09 20.99
N THR A 42 8.73 -8.73 20.43
CA THR A 42 8.91 -8.73 18.98
C THR A 42 7.69 -9.46 18.44
N VAL A 43 6.65 -8.72 18.06
CA VAL A 43 5.50 -9.30 17.34
C VAL A 43 6.07 -9.79 16.01
N ALA A 44 6.39 -11.08 15.96
CA ALA A 44 6.69 -11.74 14.70
C ALA A 44 5.49 -11.47 13.78
N ALA A 45 5.74 -10.88 12.61
CA ALA A 45 4.73 -10.78 11.58
C ALA A 45 4.20 -12.20 11.34
N GLY A 46 2.92 -12.42 11.66
CA GLY A 46 2.27 -13.69 11.41
C GLY A 46 2.33 -14.07 9.93
N PRO A 47 2.06 -15.33 9.58
CA PRO A 47 1.96 -15.73 8.18
C PRO A 47 0.96 -14.85 7.44
N ALA A 48 1.25 -14.55 6.16
CA ALA A 48 0.38 -13.71 5.35
C ALA A 48 -1.04 -14.30 5.25
N PRO A 49 -2.09 -13.47 5.39
CA PRO A 49 -3.48 -13.94 5.37
C PRO A 49 -3.87 -14.50 4.00
N ASN A 50 -4.67 -15.57 4.00
CA ASN A 50 -5.26 -16.12 2.78
C ASN A 50 -6.52 -15.33 2.40
N PHE A 51 -6.33 -14.27 1.60
CA PHE A 51 -7.43 -13.39 1.20
C PHE A 51 -8.53 -14.08 0.39
N THR A 52 -8.25 -15.16 -0.33
CA THR A 52 -9.29 -15.92 -1.05
C THR A 52 -10.28 -16.54 -0.08
N ALA A 53 -9.78 -17.26 0.93
CA ALA A 53 -10.63 -17.88 1.95
C ALA A 53 -11.37 -16.82 2.79
N ILE A 54 -10.72 -15.68 3.07
CA ILE A 54 -11.35 -14.57 3.80
C ILE A 54 -12.51 -13.98 3.01
N MET A 55 -12.33 -13.73 1.71
CA MET A 55 -13.40 -13.22 0.83
C MET A 55 -14.60 -14.18 0.77
N GLU A 56 -14.35 -15.49 0.64
CA GLU A 56 -15.40 -16.51 0.68
C GLU A 56 -16.16 -16.48 2.01
N GLN A 57 -15.44 -16.45 3.15
CA GLN A 57 -16.05 -16.37 4.48
C GLN A 57 -16.87 -15.08 4.67
N CYS A 58 -16.36 -13.94 4.22
CA CYS A 58 -17.08 -12.68 4.32
C CYS A 58 -18.34 -12.67 3.46
N ASN A 59 -18.32 -13.34 2.31
CA ASN A 59 -19.49 -13.46 1.43
C ASN A 59 -20.60 -14.34 2.03
N GLU A 60 -20.30 -15.25 2.95
CA GLU A 60 -21.32 -16.01 3.68
C GLU A 60 -22.16 -15.12 4.60
N THR A 61 -21.53 -14.09 5.18
CA THR A 61 -22.17 -13.14 6.11
C THR A 61 -22.77 -11.95 5.37
N TYR A 62 -21.98 -11.32 4.50
CA TYR A 62 -22.34 -10.15 3.70
C TYR A 62 -22.38 -10.56 2.24
N ARG A 63 -23.53 -11.10 1.81
CA ARG A 63 -23.70 -11.58 0.45
C ARG A 63 -23.60 -10.44 -0.54
N ILE A 64 -22.62 -10.49 -1.42
CA ILE A 64 -22.43 -9.53 -2.50
C ILE A 64 -22.33 -10.24 -3.86
N ASP A 65 -22.73 -9.53 -4.92
CA ASP A 65 -22.37 -9.92 -6.28
C ASP A 65 -20.94 -9.45 -6.55
N MET A 66 -20.08 -10.32 -7.08
CA MET A 66 -18.71 -9.98 -7.50
C MET A 66 -18.67 -8.82 -8.50
N LYS A 67 -19.76 -8.57 -9.25
CA LYS A 67 -19.89 -7.39 -10.12
C LYS A 67 -19.80 -6.07 -9.35
N LEU A 68 -20.22 -6.02 -8.08
CA LEU A 68 -20.09 -4.82 -7.25
C LEU A 68 -18.62 -4.49 -6.96
N LEU A 69 -17.78 -5.51 -6.73
CA LEU A 69 -16.33 -5.30 -6.56
C LEU A 69 -15.66 -4.85 -7.86
N GLN A 70 -16.09 -5.41 -9.00
CA GLN A 70 -15.61 -4.95 -10.31
C GLN A 70 -16.00 -3.50 -10.58
N GLU A 71 -17.24 -3.13 -10.25
CA GLU A 71 -17.70 -1.75 -10.33
C GLU A 71 -16.84 -0.84 -9.45
N LEU A 72 -16.64 -1.18 -8.18
CA LEU A 72 -15.79 -0.39 -7.27
C LEU A 72 -14.39 -0.17 -7.84
N ASN A 73 -13.78 -1.20 -8.42
CA ASN A 73 -12.46 -1.09 -9.04
C ASN A 73 -12.47 -0.16 -10.28
N ASN A 74 -13.58 -0.13 -11.02
CA ASN A 74 -13.70 0.66 -12.24
C ASN A 74 -14.10 2.13 -11.98
N THR A 75 -15.02 2.36 -11.06
CA THR A 75 -15.65 3.66 -10.80
C THR A 75 -15.09 4.35 -9.56
N GLY A 76 -14.52 3.60 -8.62
CA GLY A 76 -14.15 4.08 -7.30
C GLY A 76 -15.32 4.19 -6.33
N SER A 77 -16.53 3.78 -6.70
CA SER A 77 -17.71 3.83 -5.82
C SER A 77 -18.78 2.80 -6.18
N PHE A 78 -19.63 2.43 -5.22
CA PHE A 78 -20.83 1.64 -5.51
C PHE A 78 -21.94 2.53 -6.07
N ARG A 79 -22.78 2.02 -7.00
CA ARG A 79 -23.94 2.78 -7.54
C ARG A 79 -24.98 3.13 -6.47
N GLU A 80 -25.17 2.24 -5.51
CA GLU A 80 -26.19 2.37 -4.47
C GLU A 80 -25.52 2.41 -3.09
N GLU A 81 -24.98 3.57 -2.71
CA GLU A 81 -24.31 3.77 -1.40
C GLU A 81 -25.27 3.77 -0.19
N LYS A 82 -26.57 3.51 -0.43
CA LYS A 82 -27.57 3.33 0.64
C LYS A 82 -27.56 1.91 1.19
N ASP A 83 -27.11 0.92 0.42
CA ASP A 83 -26.92 -0.44 0.91
C ASP A 83 -25.53 -0.54 1.54
N GLU A 84 -25.50 -0.79 2.85
CA GLU A 84 -24.26 -0.95 3.61
C GLU A 84 -23.68 -2.35 3.47
N THR A 85 -24.43 -3.33 2.93
CA THR A 85 -23.97 -4.71 2.75
C THR A 85 -22.61 -4.81 2.03
N PRO A 86 -22.40 -4.17 0.86
CA PRO A 86 -21.10 -4.21 0.19
C PRO A 86 -20.00 -3.44 0.94
N MET A 87 -20.35 -2.42 1.73
CA MET A 87 -19.37 -1.72 2.58
C MET A 87 -18.91 -2.61 3.74
N CYS A 88 -19.86 -3.31 4.38
CA CYS A 88 -19.56 -4.23 5.47
C CYS A 88 -18.87 -5.50 5.01
N TYR A 89 -19.08 -5.94 3.77
CA TYR A 89 -18.24 -6.95 3.15
C TYR A 89 -16.76 -6.52 3.12
N LEU A 90 -16.47 -5.29 2.67
CA LEU A 90 -15.09 -4.77 2.67
C LEU A 90 -14.52 -4.70 4.08
N HIS A 91 -15.29 -4.21 5.05
CA HIS A 91 -14.88 -4.20 6.45
C HIS A 91 -14.55 -5.60 6.98
N CYS A 92 -15.38 -6.60 6.70
CA CYS A 92 -15.11 -7.99 7.07
C CYS A 92 -13.77 -8.48 6.50
N VAL A 93 -13.44 -8.15 5.25
CA VAL A 93 -12.16 -8.51 4.64
C VAL A 93 -10.98 -7.81 5.33
N PHE A 94 -11.15 -6.55 5.72
CA PHE A 94 -10.11 -5.78 6.41
C PHE A 94 -9.86 -6.28 7.82
N ASP A 95 -10.92 -6.55 8.59
CA ASP A 95 -10.84 -7.09 9.95
C ASP A 95 -10.17 -8.48 9.95
N LYS A 96 -10.71 -9.43 9.16
CA LYS A 96 -10.16 -10.80 9.09
C LYS A 96 -8.78 -10.87 8.44
N GLY A 97 -8.43 -9.91 7.59
CA GLY A 97 -7.11 -9.77 7.01
C GLY A 97 -6.10 -9.12 7.95
N GLU A 98 -6.52 -8.72 9.16
CA GLU A 98 -5.73 -7.96 10.14
C GLU A 98 -5.20 -6.63 9.54
N LEU A 99 -5.93 -6.07 8.58
CA LEU A 99 -5.67 -4.78 7.94
C LEU A 99 -6.27 -3.61 8.73
N MET A 100 -7.24 -3.92 9.57
CA MET A 100 -7.89 -3.03 10.51
C MET A 100 -8.10 -3.80 11.82
N ASP A 101 -7.97 -3.13 12.96
CA ASP A 101 -8.32 -3.71 14.25
C ASP A 101 -9.82 -3.59 14.57
N THR A 102 -10.25 -4.20 15.67
CA THR A 102 -11.66 -4.19 16.09
C THR A 102 -12.19 -2.80 16.43
N ASP A 103 -11.31 -1.84 16.70
CA ASP A 103 -11.64 -0.45 17.03
C ASP A 103 -11.72 0.44 15.77
N GLY A 104 -11.55 -0.15 14.58
CA GLY A 104 -11.65 0.55 13.30
C GLY A 104 -10.37 1.28 12.91
N THR A 105 -9.22 0.99 13.53
CA THR A 105 -7.93 1.59 13.20
C THR A 105 -7.19 0.74 12.18
N PHE A 106 -6.72 1.37 11.10
CA PHE A 106 -5.97 0.68 10.05
C PHE A 106 -4.57 0.26 10.53
N ASN A 107 -4.20 -0.99 10.26
CA ASN A 107 -2.82 -1.45 10.32
C ASN A 107 -2.07 -0.97 9.07
N VAL A 108 -1.53 0.24 9.14
CA VAL A 108 -0.90 0.93 7.99
C VAL A 108 0.20 0.08 7.34
N VAL A 109 0.99 -0.66 8.13
CA VAL A 109 2.07 -1.50 7.62
C VAL A 109 1.50 -2.62 6.75
N ARG A 110 0.53 -3.37 7.27
CA ARG A 110 -0.09 -4.47 6.52
C ARG A 110 -0.89 -4.01 5.31
N VAL A 111 -1.58 -2.88 5.43
CA VAL A 111 -2.31 -2.27 4.30
C VAL A 111 -1.35 -1.91 3.18
N LYS A 112 -0.21 -1.27 3.50
CA LYS A 112 0.83 -0.96 2.50
C LYS A 112 1.37 -2.23 1.85
N ASP A 113 1.70 -3.24 2.66
CA ASP A 113 2.21 -4.51 2.14
C ASP A 113 1.22 -5.18 1.18
N MET A 114 -0.08 -5.17 1.50
CA MET A 114 -1.13 -5.68 0.60
C MET A 114 -1.12 -4.95 -0.75
N TYR A 115 -1.14 -3.61 -0.76
CA TYR A 115 -1.23 -2.82 -1.99
C TYR A 115 0.09 -2.75 -2.79
N ARG A 116 1.23 -3.10 -2.19
CA ARG A 116 2.52 -3.22 -2.89
C ARG A 116 2.59 -4.43 -3.82
N THR A 117 1.73 -5.43 -3.64
CA THR A 117 1.79 -6.74 -4.34
C THR A 117 1.67 -6.66 -5.88
N GLY A 118 1.41 -5.49 -6.46
CA GLY A 118 1.42 -5.24 -7.91
C GLY A 118 2.41 -4.16 -8.39
N ALA A 119 3.27 -3.64 -7.51
CA ALA A 119 4.17 -2.54 -7.84
C ALA A 119 5.54 -3.06 -8.34
N GLU A 120 5.82 -2.81 -9.62
CA GLU A 120 7.01 -3.30 -10.34
C GLU A 120 8.31 -2.57 -9.95
N SER A 121 8.22 -1.36 -9.38
CA SER A 121 9.38 -0.54 -9.01
C SER A 121 9.26 0.03 -7.60
N GLU A 122 10.40 0.33 -6.97
CA GLU A 122 10.46 1.02 -5.68
C GLU A 122 9.73 2.37 -5.70
N SER A 123 9.84 3.13 -6.81
CA SER A 123 9.11 4.39 -6.97
C SER A 123 7.59 4.21 -6.99
N ARG A 124 7.09 3.12 -7.59
CA ARG A 124 5.66 2.80 -7.58
C ARG A 124 5.19 2.32 -6.21
N ARG A 125 6.03 1.60 -5.47
CA ARG A 125 5.75 1.22 -4.08
C ARG A 125 5.67 2.45 -3.18
N ALA A 126 6.62 3.36 -3.26
CA ALA A 126 6.61 4.61 -2.50
C ALA A 126 5.37 5.47 -2.83
N GLN A 127 5.04 5.62 -4.12
CA GLN A 127 3.81 6.31 -4.53
C GLN A 127 2.55 5.65 -3.96
N MET A 128 2.49 4.31 -3.94
CA MET A 128 1.38 3.58 -3.35
C MET A 128 1.30 3.79 -1.83
N ASP A 129 2.45 3.80 -1.15
CA ASP A 129 2.52 4.04 0.30
C ASP A 129 2.00 5.43 0.67
N ASP A 130 2.33 6.45 -0.13
CA ASP A 130 1.86 7.81 0.06
C ASP A 130 0.34 7.92 -0.16
N MET A 131 -0.18 7.27 -1.21
CA MET A 131 -1.63 7.21 -1.46
C MET A 131 -2.37 6.49 -0.34
N VAL A 132 -1.86 5.37 0.15
CA VAL A 132 -2.42 4.65 1.30
C VAL A 132 -2.46 5.54 2.53
N ALA A 133 -1.34 6.19 2.87
CA ALA A 133 -1.28 7.08 4.03
C ALA A 133 -2.27 8.24 3.92
N MET A 134 -2.32 8.89 2.75
CA MET A 134 -3.22 10.00 2.48
C MET A 134 -4.70 9.57 2.59
N CYS A 135 -5.08 8.44 1.98
CA CYS A 135 -6.45 7.94 2.02
C CYS A 135 -6.88 7.50 3.43
N ILE A 136 -5.96 7.09 4.31
CA ILE A 136 -6.25 6.79 5.71
C ILE A 136 -6.47 8.09 6.51
N LEU A 137 -5.62 9.10 6.30
CA LEU A 137 -5.68 10.37 7.04
C LEU A 137 -6.98 11.16 6.81
N GLN A 138 -7.67 10.91 5.69
CA GLN A 138 -8.92 11.57 5.34
C GLN A 138 -10.18 10.88 5.91
N ARG A 139 -10.02 9.93 6.84
CA ARG A 139 -11.13 9.13 7.39
C ARG A 139 -11.50 9.57 8.80
N ASP A 140 -12.71 10.07 8.96
CA ASP A 140 -13.30 10.47 10.23
C ASP A 140 -14.62 9.72 10.54
N GLU A 141 -15.00 8.76 9.69
CA GLU A 141 -16.24 8.01 9.82
C GLU A 141 -16.22 7.13 11.08
N THR A 142 -17.28 7.22 11.90
CA THR A 142 -17.42 6.39 13.11
C THR A 142 -17.86 4.96 12.79
N ASP A 143 -18.63 4.77 11.72
CA ASP A 143 -19.02 3.46 11.24
C ASP A 143 -17.87 2.78 10.49
N HIS A 144 -17.49 1.58 10.92
CA HIS A 144 -16.31 0.89 10.38
C HIS A 144 -16.53 0.41 8.94
N CYS A 145 -17.76 0.04 8.57
CA CYS A 145 -18.09 -0.33 7.19
C CYS A 145 -17.85 0.86 6.24
N ARG A 146 -18.37 2.03 6.59
CA ARG A 146 -18.21 3.29 5.85
C ARG A 146 -16.76 3.76 5.85
N ARG A 147 -16.03 3.65 6.97
CA ARG A 147 -14.61 4.00 7.05
C ARG A 147 -13.76 3.19 6.07
N VAL A 148 -13.93 1.87 6.05
CA VAL A 148 -13.21 0.99 5.11
C VAL A 148 -13.62 1.28 3.68
N TYR A 149 -14.92 1.44 3.41
CA TYR A 149 -15.40 1.81 2.08
C TYR A 149 -14.78 3.12 1.58
N GLY A 150 -14.79 4.18 2.40
CA GLY A 150 -14.20 5.47 2.07
C GLY A 150 -12.72 5.35 1.73
N PHE A 151 -11.98 4.55 2.50
CA PHE A 151 -10.57 4.26 2.24
C PHE A 151 -10.36 3.57 0.87
N VAL A 152 -11.09 2.49 0.59
CA VAL A 152 -10.97 1.76 -0.68
C VAL A 152 -11.40 2.64 -1.86
N SER A 153 -12.49 3.39 -1.72
CA SER A 153 -12.99 4.34 -2.70
C SER A 153 -11.94 5.41 -3.06
N CYS A 154 -11.29 5.97 -2.04
CA CYS A 154 -10.19 6.93 -2.21
C CYS A 154 -9.04 6.30 -3.01
N LEU A 155 -8.56 5.11 -2.63
CA LEU A 155 -7.47 4.44 -3.34
C LEU A 155 -7.78 4.17 -4.81
N MET A 156 -8.97 3.66 -5.11
CA MET A 156 -9.38 3.37 -6.49
C MET A 156 -9.50 4.66 -7.31
N THR A 157 -10.04 5.72 -6.70
CA THR A 157 -10.18 7.04 -7.34
C THR A 157 -8.81 7.66 -7.65
N GLU A 158 -7.90 7.68 -6.69
CA GLU A 158 -6.57 8.27 -6.86
C GLU A 158 -5.69 7.45 -7.81
N THR A 159 -5.79 6.13 -7.75
CA THR A 159 -5.10 5.25 -8.71
C THR A 159 -5.55 5.57 -10.13
N ARG A 160 -6.85 5.78 -10.36
CA ARG A 160 -7.39 6.17 -11.67
C ARG A 160 -6.96 7.56 -12.12
N LYS A 161 -6.96 8.55 -11.23
CA LYS A 161 -6.45 9.89 -11.56
C LYS A 161 -4.98 9.79 -11.98
N SER A 162 -4.17 9.03 -11.24
CA SER A 162 -2.75 8.84 -11.55
C SER A 162 -2.50 8.15 -12.91
N THR A 163 -3.36 7.20 -13.31
CA THR A 163 -3.25 6.52 -14.61
C THR A 163 -3.78 7.36 -15.77
N ALA A 164 -4.89 8.08 -15.59
CA ALA A 164 -5.39 9.05 -16.56
C ALA A 164 -4.35 10.15 -16.82
N CYS A 165 -3.68 10.62 -15.76
CA CYS A 165 -2.58 11.58 -15.84
C CYS A 165 -1.34 11.09 -16.58
N ARG A 166 -1.18 9.78 -16.74
CA ARG A 166 -0.13 9.19 -17.58
C ARG A 166 -0.50 9.19 -19.06
N GLN A 167 -1.80 9.16 -19.37
CA GLN A 167 -2.31 9.15 -20.74
C GLN A 167 -2.43 10.57 -21.30
N ASP A 168 -2.87 11.54 -20.47
CA ASP A 168 -3.02 12.94 -20.85
C ASP A 168 -1.85 13.78 -20.32
N ASN A 169 -0.82 13.99 -21.14
CA ASN A 169 0.33 14.89 -20.94
C ASN A 169 0.53 15.44 -19.49
N GLN A 170 1.51 14.87 -18.78
CA GLN A 170 1.94 15.10 -17.39
C GLN A 170 1.85 16.54 -16.81
N LYS A 171 1.88 17.60 -17.63
CA LYS A 171 1.80 19.00 -17.18
C LYS A 171 0.45 19.37 -16.55
N LEU A 172 -0.65 18.72 -16.92
CA LEU A 172 -1.99 19.08 -16.44
C LEU A 172 -2.37 18.43 -15.09
N CYS A 173 -1.52 17.52 -14.62
CA CYS A 173 -1.83 16.57 -13.55
C CYS A 173 -1.01 16.75 -12.29
N ARG A 174 -0.18 17.80 -12.23
CA ARG A 174 0.40 18.19 -10.95
C ARG A 174 -0.78 18.64 -10.08
N PRO A 175 -0.94 18.14 -8.84
CA PRO A 175 -1.78 18.87 -7.89
C PRO A 175 -1.26 20.31 -7.86
N PRO A 176 -2.13 21.32 -7.66
CA PRO A 176 -1.66 22.68 -7.51
C PRO A 176 -0.66 22.66 -6.35
N THR A 177 0.63 22.69 -6.68
CA THR A 177 1.60 23.21 -5.74
C THR A 177 1.10 24.60 -5.45
N GLU A 178 0.84 24.90 -4.18
CA GLU A 178 0.71 26.28 -3.71
C GLU A 178 1.90 27.08 -4.24
N SER A 179 1.72 27.69 -5.40
CA SER A 179 2.35 28.92 -5.83
C SER A 179 1.14 29.76 -6.18
N SER A 180 0.83 30.84 -5.48
CA SER A 180 1.66 32.02 -5.30
C SER A 180 0.91 32.83 -4.24
N GLU A 181 1.52 33.51 -3.29
CA GLU A 181 2.00 34.88 -3.43
C GLU A 181 2.40 35.33 -2.03
N ASN A 182 3.62 35.84 -1.85
CA ASN A 182 3.67 37.14 -1.22
C ASN A 182 4.76 37.96 -1.90
N THR A 183 4.26 38.81 -2.80
CA THR A 183 4.94 39.99 -3.32
C THR A 183 5.12 40.98 -2.19
N GLN A 184 6.37 41.31 -1.86
CA GLN A 184 6.80 42.70 -1.65
C GLN A 184 8.32 42.81 -1.81
#